data_AF-C1DTX6-F1
#
_entry.id   AF-C1DTX6-F1
#
_cell.length_a   1.000
_cell.length_b   1.000
_cell.length_c   1.000
_cell.angle_alpha   90.00
_cell.angle_beta   90.00
_cell.angle_gamma   90.00
#
_symmetry.space_group_name_H-M   'P 1'
#
loop_
_entity.id
_entity.type
_entity.pdbx_description
1 polymer ?
#
loop_
_entity_poly.entity_id
_entity_poly.type
_entity_poly.pdbx_seq_one_letter_code
_entity_poly.pdbx_strand_id
1 'polypeptide(L)' 'MAKKTINIEKKLATELETLSKILEVSQSKIIEKALDFYLDYIDGMIAERVSKGIKEGKIKVKEADEVFKKLGINV' A
#
# COMPACT_ATOMS: atom_id res chain seq x y z
N MET A 1 -4.85 17.90 -1.72
CA MET A 1 -4.69 16.81 -2.72
C MET A 1 -3.34 16.99 -3.42
N ALA A 2 -2.60 15.90 -3.61
CA ALA A 2 -1.34 15.92 -4.35
C ALA A 2 -1.59 15.58 -5.83
N LYS A 3 -1.03 16.37 -6.76
CA LYS A 3 -1.14 16.09 -8.20
C LYS A 3 0.03 15.23 -8.65
N LYS A 4 -0.24 14.20 -9.45
CA LYS A 4 0.75 13.34 -10.08
C LYS A 4 0.42 13.18 -11.56
N THR A 5 1.46 13.18 -12.40
CA THR A 5 1.35 12.83 -13.81
C THR A 5 1.97 11.46 -13.99
N ILE A 6 1.26 10.56 -14.65
CA ILE A 6 1.72 9.21 -14.94
C ILE A 6 1.53 8.93 -16.43
N ASN A 7 2.42 8.13 -16.99
CA ASN A 7 2.26 7.57 -18.33
C ASN A 7 1.72 6.15 -18.17
N ILE A 8 0.64 5.84 -18.87
CA ILE A 8 0.05 4.50 -18.91
C ILE A 8 -0.13 4.07 -20.37
N GLU A 9 -0.25 2.77 -20.59
CA GLU A 9 -0.50 2.22 -21.93
C GLU A 9 -1.82 2.77 -22.49
N LYS A 10 -1.84 3.08 -23.80
CA LYS A 10 -3.01 3.63 -24.49
C LYS A 10 -4.26 2.77 -24.28
N LYS A 11 -4.13 1.44 -24.34
CA LYS A 11 -5.25 0.51 -24.15
C LYS A 11 -5.88 0.68 -22.76
N LEU A 12 -5.04 0.74 -21.72
CA LEU A 12 -5.49 0.94 -20.34
C LEU A 12 -6.13 2.32 -20.14
N ALA A 13 -5.58 3.37 -20.78
CA ALA A 13 -6.18 4.70 -20.73
C ALA A 13 -7.60 4.72 -21.32
N THR A 14 -7.81 4.07 -22.48
CA THR A 14 -9.13 3.95 -23.11
C THR A 14 -10.11 3.16 -22.25
N GLU A 15 -9.66 2.07 -21.63
CA GLU A 15 -10.47 1.26 -20.74
C GLU A 15 -10.88 2.06 -19.49
N LEU A 16 -9.94 2.77 -18.86
CA LEU A 16 -10.22 3.64 -17.73
C LEU A 16 -11.23 4.73 -18.07
N GLU A 17 -11.11 5.36 -19.24
CA GLU A 17 -12.10 6.34 -19.72
C GLU A 17 -13.48 5.72 -19.90
N THR A 18 -13.54 4.51 -20.47
CA THR A 18 -14.80 3.78 -20.69
C THR A 18 -15.46 3.44 -19.36
N LEU A 19 -14.70 2.89 -18.41
CA LEU A 19 -15.19 2.57 -17.06
C LEU A 19 -15.67 3.82 -16.31
N SER A 20 -14.93 4.92 -16.42
CA SER A 20 -15.30 6.20 -15.83
C SER A 20 -16.66 6.70 -16.33
N LYS A 21 -16.94 6.56 -17.64
CA LYS A 21 -18.22 6.94 -18.23
C LYS A 21 -19.36 6.03 -17.77
N ILE A 22 -19.14 4.70 -17.75
CA ILE A 22 -20.16 3.72 -17.35
C ILE A 22 -20.54 3.87 -15.88
N LEU A 23 -19.56 4.09 -15.02
CA LEU A 23 -19.74 4.18 -13.57
C LEU A 23 -20.10 5.58 -13.09
N GLU A 24 -20.14 6.57 -13.99
CA GLU A 24 -20.39 7.99 -13.68
C GLU A 24 -19.49 8.56 -12.57
N VAL A 25 -18.24 8.10 -12.52
CA VAL A 25 -17.22 8.58 -11.57
C VAL A 25 -15.97 9.03 -12.31
N SER A 26 -15.24 9.99 -11.75
CA SER A 26 -13.99 10.45 -12.38
C SER A 26 -12.93 9.34 -12.48
N GLN A 27 -12.14 9.36 -13.56
CA GLN A 27 -10.98 8.47 -13.71
C GLN A 27 -10.03 8.53 -12.50
N SER A 28 -9.84 9.73 -11.92
CA SER A 28 -9.03 9.91 -10.71
C SER A 28 -9.57 9.10 -9.53
N LYS A 29 -10.90 9.00 -9.38
CA LYS A 29 -11.51 8.25 -8.28
C LYS A 29 -11.34 6.74 -8.47
N ILE A 30 -11.41 6.27 -9.71
CA ILE A 30 -11.13 4.87 -10.04
C ILE A 30 -9.67 4.53 -9.74
N ILE A 31 -8.72 5.38 -10.19
CA ILE A 31 -7.29 5.19 -9.93
C ILE A 31 -7.02 5.18 -8.43
N GLU A 32 -7.58 6.13 -7.66
CA GLU A 32 -7.41 6.19 -6.21
C GLU A 32 -7.83 4.87 -5.55
N LYS A 33 -9.05 4.40 -5.83
CA LYS A 33 -9.55 3.12 -5.27
C LYS A 33 -8.71 1.92 -5.69
N ALA A 34 -8.24 1.89 -6.93
CA ALA A 34 -7.41 0.79 -7.43
C ALA A 34 -6.04 0.77 -6.75
N LEU A 35 -5.44 1.95 -6.52
CA LEU A 35 -4.18 2.09 -5.79
C LEU A 35 -4.36 1.70 -4.33
N ASP A 36 -5.41 2.17 -3.65
CA ASP A 36 -5.71 1.79 -2.26
C ASP A 36 -5.79 0.26 -2.12
N PHE A 37 -6.60 -0.38 -2.98
CA PHE A 37 -6.74 -1.83 -2.97
C PHE A 37 -5.42 -2.57 -3.21
N TYR A 38 -4.61 -2.10 -4.16
CA TYR A 38 -3.34 -2.75 -4.48
C TYR A 38 -2.31 -2.57 -3.36
N LEU A 39 -2.29 -1.40 -2.70
CA LEU A 39 -1.43 -1.13 -1.56
C LEU A 39 -1.82 -2.00 -0.35
N ASP A 40 -3.12 -2.12 -0.05
CA ASP A 40 -3.61 -3.02 1.03
C ASP A 40 -3.19 -4.47 0.78
N TYR A 41 -3.28 -4.93 -0.48
CA TYR A 41 -2.82 -6.25 -0.87
C TYR A 41 -1.31 -6.42 -0.67
N ILE A 42 -0.51 -5.43 -1.08
CA ILE A 42 0.95 -5.42 -0.87
C ILE A 42 1.28 -5.45 0.63
N ASP A 43 0.59 -4.68 1.46
CA ASP A 43 0.78 -4.66 2.90
C ASP A 43 0.56 -6.06 3.50
N GLY A 44 -0.47 -6.78 3.04
CA GLY A 44 -0.69 -8.18 3.40
C GLY A 44 0.49 -9.10 3.00
N MET A 45 1.02 -8.95 1.79
CA MET A 45 2.20 -9.72 1.35
C MET A 45 3.45 -9.42 2.19
N ILE A 46 3.65 -8.15 2.56
CA ILE A 46 4.75 -7.72 3.41
C ILE A 46 4.58 -8.32 4.81
N ALA A 47 3.39 -8.24 5.39
CA ALA A 47 3.08 -8.79 6.71
C ALA A 47 3.35 -10.30 6.77
N GLU A 48 2.95 -11.05 5.74
CA GLU A 48 3.23 -12.49 5.63
C GLU A 48 4.74 -12.76 5.57
N ARG A 49 5.47 -12.01 4.73
CA ARG A 49 6.93 -12.15 4.61
C ARG A 49 7.64 -11.86 5.93
N VAL A 50 7.23 -10.80 6.64
CA VAL A 50 7.77 -10.45 7.95
C VAL A 50 7.47 -11.55 8.97
N SER A 51 6.21 -12.01 9.02
CA SER A 51 5.78 -13.09 9.93
C SER A 51 6.57 -14.37 9.72
N LYS A 52 6.78 -14.76 8.46
CA LYS A 52 7.64 -15.90 8.11
C LYS A 52 9.09 -15.70 8.55
N GLY A 53 9.64 -14.51 8.33
CA GLY A 53 11.00 -14.18 8.77
C GLY A 53 11.19 -14.28 10.28
N ILE A 54 10.19 -13.88 11.07
CA ILE A 54 10.18 -14.03 12.53
C ILE A 54 10.12 -15.52 12.90
N LYS A 55 9.20 -16.27 12.30
CA LYS A 55 9.02 -17.71 12.56
C LYS A 55 10.29 -18.52 12.23
N GLU A 56 10.99 -18.17 11.17
CA GLU A 56 12.24 -18.81 10.76
C GLU A 56 13.47 -18.31 11.55
N GLY A 57 13.31 -17.38 12.49
CA GLY A 57 14.40 -16.79 13.28
C GLY A 57 15.33 -15.85 12.49
N LYS A 58 14.98 -15.51 11.24
CA LYS A 58 15.73 -14.58 10.38
C LYS A 58 15.51 -13.13 10.77
N ILE A 59 14.34 -12.81 11.35
CA ILE A 59 13.99 -11.50 11.89
C ILE A 59 13.90 -11.64 13.41
N LYS A 60 14.67 -10.82 14.13
CA LYS A 60 14.61 -10.76 15.59
C LYS A 60 13.58 -9.73 16.02
N VAL A 61 12.66 -10.14 16.87
CA VAL A 61 11.76 -9.23 17.60
C VAL A 61 12.42 -8.78 18.90
N LYS A 62 12.06 -7.58 19.37
CA LYS A 62 12.50 -7.03 20.65
C LYS A 62 11.28 -6.52 21.39
N GLU A 63 11.29 -6.63 22.71
CA GLU A 63 10.24 -6.06 23.55
C GLU A 63 10.17 -4.55 23.38
N ALA A 64 8.96 -4.02 23.27
CA ALA A 64 8.73 -2.60 23.02
C ALA A 64 9.33 -1.74 24.14
N ASP A 65 9.14 -2.13 25.40
CA ASP A 65 9.67 -1.44 26.59
C ASP A 65 11.20 -1.32 26.56
N GLU A 66 11.90 -2.36 26.11
CA GLU A 66 13.35 -2.32 25.96
C GLU A 66 13.79 -1.33 24.87
N VAL A 67 13.03 -1.25 23.77
CA VAL A 67 13.30 -0.33 22.67
C VAL A 67 13.03 1.11 23.09
N PHE A 68 11.89 1.37 23.75
CA PHE A 68 11.54 2.71 24.23
C PHE A 68 12.53 3.24 25.26
N LYS A 69 12.91 2.40 26.24
CA LYS A 69 13.96 2.75 27.22
C LYS A 69 15.29 3.09 26.54
N LYS A 70 15.68 2.34 25.50
CA LYS A 70 16.92 2.61 24.73
C LYS A 70 16.85 3.90 23.91
N LEU A 71 15.67 4.27 23.43
CA LEU A 71 15.45 5.48 22.63
C LEU A 71 15.13 6.72 23.50
N GLY A 72 15.00 6.58 24.81
CA GLY A 72 14.63 7.66 25.71
C GLY A 72 13.18 8.14 25.51
N ILE A 73 12.32 7.28 24.98
CA ILE A 73 10.89 7.56 24.79
C ILE A 73 10.17 7.13 26.07
N ASN A 74 9.44 8.06 26.70
CA ASN A 74 8.61 7.79 27.86
C ASN A 74 7.18 7.54 27.36
N VAL A 75 6.73 6.28 27.41
CA VAL A 75 5.38 5.81 27.05
C VAL A 75 4.67 5.25 28.27
#